data_AF-F8QXK4-F1
#
_entry.id   AF-F8QXK4-F1
#
_cell.length_a   1.000
_cell.length_b   1.000
_cell.length_c   1.000
_cell.angle_alpha   90.00
_cell.angle_beta   90.00
_cell.angle_gamma   90.00
#
_symmetry.space_group_name_H-M   'P 1'
#
loop_
_entity.id
_entity.type
_entity.pdbx_description
1 polymer ?
#
loop_
_entity_poly.entity_id
_entity_poly.type
_entity_poly.pdbx_seq_one_letter_code
_entity_poly.pdbx_strand_id
1 'polypeptide(L)'
;VNYNLAGWLEKNKDPLNDTLVDQIKKSENELAVIIFAEHPGQSGTDDKKGGRGQKSGAFKTVSSGYREQLNNLMRTLNATHPHFIRCIVPNETKSPGVIDAALVMHQLTCNGVLEGIRICRKGFPNRIPYKDFRHRYKILAPKEMDKAESDTECATVCLTKAGLSEELFRTGKTKVFFRAGALG
;
A
#
# COMPACT_ATOMS: atom_id res chain seq x y z
N VAL A 1 10.04 11.54 -18.28
CA VAL A 1 8.74 11.31 -18.95
C VAL A 1 8.31 12.61 -19.60
N ASN A 2 7.99 12.60 -20.89
CA ASN A 2 7.56 13.79 -21.63
C ASN A 2 6.03 13.75 -21.78
N TYR A 3 5.36 14.87 -21.51
CA TYR A 3 3.90 14.97 -21.59
C TYR A 3 3.46 15.81 -22.79
N ASN A 4 2.40 15.36 -23.46
CA ASN A 4 1.67 16.17 -24.44
C ASN A 4 0.40 16.72 -23.76
N LEU A 5 0.25 18.04 -23.76
CA LEU A 5 -0.84 18.77 -23.10
C LEU A 5 -2.10 18.91 -23.97
N ALA A 6 -2.01 18.58 -25.25
CA ALA A 6 -3.14 18.70 -26.18
C ALA A 6 -4.34 17.87 -25.71
N GLY A 7 -5.51 18.50 -25.65
CA GLY A 7 -6.79 17.86 -25.29
C GLY A 7 -6.99 17.55 -23.80
N TRP A 8 -6.10 17.99 -22.89
CA TRP A 8 -6.26 17.74 -21.45
C TRP A 8 -7.53 18.36 -20.86
N LEU A 9 -7.89 19.57 -21.30
CA LEU A 9 -9.10 20.24 -20.82
C LEU A 9 -10.36 19.45 -21.17
N GLU A 10 -10.47 18.98 -22.41
CA GLU A 10 -11.62 18.20 -22.85
C GLU A 10 -11.68 16.84 -22.14
N LYS A 11 -10.56 16.15 -22.00
CA LYS A 11 -10.48 14.91 -21.21
C LYS A 11 -10.88 15.10 -19.74
N ASN A 12 -10.58 16.25 -19.16
CA ASN A 12 -10.86 16.52 -17.75
C ASN A 12 -12.31 16.99 -17.50
N LYS A 13 -12.98 17.51 -18.53
CA LYS A 13 -14.40 17.88 -18.51
C LYS A 13 -15.32 16.68 -18.71
N ASP A 14 -14.84 15.64 -19.41
CA ASP A 14 -15.60 14.43 -19.77
C ASP A 14 -16.93 14.75 -20.48
N PRO A 15 -16.90 15.46 -21.63
CA PRO A 15 -18.10 15.93 -22.28
C PRO A 15 -18.89 14.77 -22.88
N LEU A 16 -20.07 14.50 -22.32
CA LEU A 16 -21.07 13.62 -22.91
C LEU A 16 -22.23 14.44 -23.47
N ASN A 17 -22.84 13.95 -24.55
CA ASN A 17 -24.05 14.56 -25.08
C ASN A 17 -25.23 14.20 -24.17
N ASP A 18 -25.69 15.19 -23.41
CA ASP A 18 -26.77 15.04 -22.42
C ASP A 18 -28.08 14.51 -23.01
N THR A 19 -28.38 14.81 -24.28
CA THR A 19 -29.57 14.28 -24.98
C THR A 19 -29.46 12.77 -25.20
N LEU A 20 -28.26 12.27 -25.53
CA LEU A 20 -28.02 10.84 -25.72
C LEU A 20 -28.11 10.08 -24.39
N VAL A 21 -27.57 10.66 -23.31
CA VAL A 21 -27.69 10.08 -21.96
C VAL A 21 -29.16 9.91 -21.58
N ASP A 22 -30.00 10.91 -21.88
CA ASP A 22 -31.43 10.85 -21.57
C ASP A 22 -32.18 9.79 -22.38
N GLN A 23 -31.79 9.55 -23.64
CA GLN A 23 -32.36 8.46 -24.44
C GLN A 23 -31.96 7.10 -23.86
N ILE A 24 -30.70 6.93 -23.42
CA ILE A 24 -30.22 5.68 -22.83
C ILE A 24 -30.96 5.37 -21.52
N LYS A 25 -31.20 6.39 -20.69
CA LYS A 25 -31.99 6.27 -19.45
C LYS A 25 -33.45 5.87 -19.67
N LYS A 26 -33.99 6.10 -20.87
CA LYS A 26 -35.37 5.73 -21.26
C LYS A 26 -35.42 4.50 -22.17
N SER A 27 -34.28 3.84 -22.39
CA SER A 27 -34.20 2.67 -23.25
C SER A 27 -34.83 1.44 -22.59
N GLU A 28 -35.23 0.48 -23.41
CA GLU A 28 -35.79 -0.81 -22.96
C GLU A 28 -34.72 -1.74 -22.35
N ASN A 29 -33.43 -1.40 -22.49
CA ASN A 29 -32.34 -2.19 -21.94
C ASN A 29 -32.09 -1.78 -20.48
N GLU A 30 -32.55 -2.62 -19.55
CA GLU A 30 -32.43 -2.39 -18.11
C GLU A 30 -30.98 -2.16 -17.65
N LEU A 31 -30.01 -2.90 -18.21
CA LEU A 31 -28.59 -2.74 -17.85
C LEU A 31 -28.08 -1.35 -18.27
N ALA A 32 -28.47 -0.87 -19.45
CA ALA A 32 -28.08 0.45 -19.93
C ALA A 32 -28.67 1.57 -19.06
N VAL A 33 -29.91 1.42 -18.62
CA VAL A 33 -30.55 2.36 -17.69
C VAL A 33 -29.80 2.40 -16.35
N ILE A 34 -29.40 1.24 -15.81
CA ILE A 34 -28.65 1.14 -14.55
C ILE A 34 -27.28 1.83 -14.66
N ILE A 35 -26.53 1.58 -15.73
CA ILE A 35 -25.18 2.15 -15.92
C ILE A 35 -25.20 3.68 -15.96
N PHE A 36 -26.21 4.28 -16.58
CA PHE A 36 -26.32 5.73 -16.76
C PHE A 36 -27.16 6.46 -15.71
N ALA A 37 -27.63 5.75 -14.68
CA ALA A 37 -28.54 6.30 -13.66
C ALA A 37 -27.96 7.52 -12.92
N GLU A 38 -26.66 7.50 -12.60
CA GLU A 38 -25.99 8.57 -11.83
C GLU A 38 -25.53 9.76 -12.67
N HIS A 39 -25.52 9.65 -14.01
CA HIS A 39 -25.14 10.76 -14.87
C HIS A 39 -26.26 11.81 -14.90
N PRO A 40 -26.00 13.12 -14.78
CA PRO A 40 -27.08 14.13 -14.69
C PRO A 40 -28.02 14.16 -15.92
N GLY A 41 -27.48 14.10 -17.15
CA GLY A 41 -28.29 14.17 -18.38
C GLY A 41 -28.92 15.56 -18.60
N GLN A 42 -29.72 15.73 -19.65
CA GLN A 42 -30.29 17.04 -20.02
C GLN A 42 -31.56 17.36 -19.20
N SER A 43 -32.29 16.30 -18.83
CA SER A 43 -33.53 16.32 -18.06
C SER A 43 -33.30 16.03 -16.58
N GLY A 44 -32.16 16.47 -16.03
CA GLY A 44 -31.94 16.50 -14.59
C GLY A 44 -33.01 17.36 -13.92
N THR A 45 -34.09 16.73 -13.45
CA THR A 45 -35.16 17.42 -12.76
C THR A 45 -34.65 17.96 -11.43
N ASP A 46 -34.99 19.21 -11.15
CA ASP A 46 -34.89 19.90 -9.86
C ASP A 46 -35.78 19.25 -8.76
N ASP A 47 -35.97 17.93 -8.77
CA ASP A 47 -36.86 17.21 -7.85
C ASP A 47 -36.13 16.66 -6.62
N LYS A 48 -35.18 17.44 -6.07
CA LYS A 48 -34.79 17.32 -4.66
C LYS A 48 -35.12 18.60 -3.91
N LYS A 49 -36.41 18.75 -3.56
CA LYS A 49 -36.86 19.56 -2.42
C LYS A 49 -36.21 19.01 -1.14
N GLY A 50 -35.06 19.55 -0.77
CA GLY A 50 -34.44 19.22 0.51
C GLY A 50 -32.96 19.56 0.57
N GLY A 51 -32.65 20.83 0.87
CA GLY A 51 -31.36 21.22 1.43
C GLY A 51 -30.37 21.84 0.44
N ARG A 52 -30.33 23.18 0.47
CA ARG A 52 -29.19 24.03 0.06
C ARG A 52 -28.79 23.90 -1.41
N GLY A 53 -29.39 24.78 -2.23
CA GLY A 53 -29.07 24.93 -3.64
C GLY A 53 -27.57 24.87 -3.92
N GLN A 54 -27.15 23.81 -4.59
CA GLN A 54 -25.95 23.85 -5.42
C GLN A 54 -26.31 24.72 -6.61
N LYS A 55 -25.97 26.01 -6.50
CA LYS A 55 -25.78 26.89 -7.65
C LYS A 55 -25.15 26.08 -8.78
N SER A 56 -25.78 26.09 -9.97
CA SER A 56 -25.12 25.96 -11.27
C SER A 56 -23.84 25.11 -11.24
N GLY A 57 -23.98 23.80 -11.46
CA GLY A 57 -22.92 22.86 -11.84
C GLY A 57 -21.50 23.29 -11.46
N ALA A 58 -21.09 23.02 -10.23
CA ALA A 58 -19.66 22.95 -9.94
C ALA A 58 -19.11 21.84 -10.85
N PHE A 59 -18.48 22.23 -11.96
CA PHE A 59 -17.87 21.32 -12.95
C PHE A 59 -17.02 20.28 -12.20
N LYS A 60 -17.58 19.11 -11.94
CA LYS A 60 -16.87 18.03 -11.28
C LYS A 60 -15.96 17.43 -12.33
N THR A 61 -14.73 17.90 -12.35
CA THR A 61 -13.72 17.38 -13.25
C THR A 61 -13.38 15.93 -12.90
N VAL A 62 -13.00 15.13 -13.90
CA VAL A 62 -12.53 13.75 -13.69
C VAL A 62 -11.41 13.71 -12.64
N SER A 63 -10.49 14.67 -12.71
CA SER A 63 -9.38 14.78 -11.76
C SER A 63 -9.84 15.04 -10.32
N SER A 64 -10.91 15.81 -10.10
CA SER A 64 -11.40 16.11 -8.74
C SER A 64 -12.02 14.87 -8.10
N GLY A 65 -12.79 14.09 -8.87
CA GLY A 65 -13.34 12.80 -8.43
C GLY A 65 -12.24 11.77 -8.13
N TYR A 66 -11.26 11.63 -9.02
CA TYR A 66 -10.13 10.73 -8.80
C TYR A 66 -9.31 11.11 -7.56
N ARG A 67 -9.06 12.40 -7.33
CA ARG A 67 -8.35 12.89 -6.15
C ARG A 67 -9.06 12.53 -4.86
N GLU A 68 -10.38 12.63 -4.81
CA GLU A 68 -11.18 12.26 -3.64
C GLU A 68 -11.09 10.76 -3.36
N GLN A 69 -11.26 9.92 -4.39
CA GLN A 69 -11.13 8.47 -4.28
C GLN A 69 -9.72 8.06 -3.82
N LEU A 70 -8.68 8.69 -4.40
CA LEU A 70 -7.29 8.45 -4.01
C LEU A 70 -7.04 8.81 -2.54
N ASN A 71 -7.54 9.94 -2.07
CA ASN A 71 -7.40 10.33 -0.66
C ASN A 71 -8.08 9.34 0.29
N ASN A 72 -9.26 8.83 -0.09
CA ASN A 72 -9.95 7.82 0.69
C ASN A 72 -9.17 6.49 0.72
N LEU A 73 -8.64 6.06 -0.43
CA LEU A 73 -7.77 4.88 -0.52
C LEU A 73 -6.52 5.04 0.36
N MET A 74 -5.83 6.17 0.27
CA MET A 74 -4.64 6.44 1.07
C MET A 74 -4.93 6.44 2.57
N ARG A 75 -6.10 6.94 3.00
CA ARG A 75 -6.54 6.88 4.41
C ARG A 75 -6.66 5.43 4.87
N THR A 76 -7.30 4.57 4.07
CA THR A 76 -7.45 3.15 4.38
C THR A 76 -6.09 2.45 4.42
N LEU A 77 -5.24 2.63 3.42
CA LEU A 77 -3.92 1.99 3.37
C LEU A 77 -3.05 2.38 4.57
N ASN A 78 -3.06 3.65 4.98
CA ASN A 78 -2.32 4.15 6.14
C ASN A 78 -2.83 3.59 7.48
N ALA A 79 -4.06 3.10 7.55
CA ALA A 79 -4.61 2.46 8.74
C ALA A 79 -4.27 0.96 8.86
N THR A 80 -3.60 0.39 7.85
CA THR A 80 -3.25 -1.04 7.80
C THR A 80 -1.75 -1.29 7.99
N HIS A 81 -1.35 -2.56 8.11
CA HIS A 81 0.05 -2.95 8.11
C HIS A 81 0.51 -3.27 6.67
N PRO A 82 1.38 -2.44 6.06
CA PRO A 82 1.73 -2.62 4.66
C PRO A 82 2.77 -3.73 4.47
N HIS A 83 2.51 -4.58 3.47
CA HIS A 83 3.48 -5.54 2.93
C HIS A 83 3.79 -5.13 1.48
N PHE A 84 5.07 -5.02 1.16
CA PHE A 84 5.50 -4.51 -0.15
C PHE A 84 6.02 -5.62 -1.04
N ILE A 85 5.49 -5.70 -2.26
CA ILE A 85 6.02 -6.52 -3.37
C ILE A 85 6.42 -5.54 -4.48
N ARG A 86 7.69 -5.59 -4.90
CA ARG A 86 8.24 -4.72 -5.95
C ARG A 86 8.50 -5.57 -7.20
N CYS A 87 7.61 -5.47 -8.18
CA CYS A 87 7.80 -6.13 -9.47
C CYS A 87 8.90 -5.43 -10.27
N ILE A 88 9.76 -6.21 -10.93
CA ILE A 88 10.85 -5.73 -11.77
C ILE A 88 10.63 -6.23 -13.19
N VAL A 89 10.75 -5.35 -14.17
CA VAL A 89 10.68 -5.71 -15.59
C VAL A 89 12.06 -6.25 -16.01
N PRO A 90 12.15 -7.51 -16.47
CA PRO A 90 13.44 -8.12 -16.77
C PRO A 90 14.02 -7.67 -18.12
N ASN A 91 13.18 -7.36 -19.11
CA ASN A 91 13.57 -6.89 -20.44
C ASN A 91 12.40 -6.17 -21.14
N GLU A 92 12.70 -5.35 -22.15
CA GLU A 92 11.67 -4.64 -22.95
C GLU A 92 11.12 -5.48 -24.11
N THR A 93 11.84 -6.52 -24.54
CA THR A 93 11.44 -7.41 -25.65
C THR A 93 10.34 -8.40 -25.25
N LYS A 94 9.89 -8.37 -23.99
CA LYS A 94 8.88 -9.28 -23.40
C LYS A 94 9.23 -10.76 -23.59
N SER A 95 10.51 -11.08 -23.65
CA SER A 95 11.00 -12.44 -23.87
C SER A 95 11.20 -13.17 -22.54
N PRO A 96 10.69 -14.39 -22.37
CA PRO A 96 10.91 -15.17 -21.15
C PRO A 96 12.39 -15.56 -21.02
N GLY A 97 12.91 -15.62 -19.78
CA GLY A 97 14.27 -16.07 -19.48
C GLY A 97 15.40 -15.08 -19.86
N VAL A 98 15.08 -13.95 -20.49
CA VAL A 98 16.05 -12.91 -20.85
C VAL A 98 16.07 -11.83 -19.76
N ILE A 99 17.26 -11.37 -19.36
CA ILE A 99 17.42 -10.28 -18.41
C ILE A 99 18.37 -9.22 -18.95
N ASP A 100 17.93 -7.96 -18.90
CA ASP A 100 18.75 -6.79 -19.18
C ASP A 100 19.24 -6.19 -17.86
N ALA A 101 20.55 -6.30 -17.62
CA ALA A 101 21.17 -5.85 -16.39
C ALA A 101 21.09 -4.33 -16.20
N ALA A 102 21.21 -3.53 -17.27
CA ALA A 102 21.18 -2.08 -17.17
C ALA A 102 19.77 -1.58 -16.81
N LEU A 103 18.75 -2.16 -17.46
CA LEU A 103 17.34 -1.88 -17.18
C LEU A 103 16.97 -2.25 -15.73
N VAL A 104 17.37 -3.44 -15.28
CA VAL A 104 17.10 -3.90 -13.91
C VAL A 104 17.83 -3.02 -12.89
N MET A 105 19.10 -2.68 -13.13
CA MET A 105 19.86 -1.82 -12.23
C MET A 105 19.19 -0.44 -12.08
N HIS A 106 18.77 0.17 -13.19
CA HIS A 106 18.05 1.43 -13.17
C HIS A 106 16.76 1.35 -12.33
N GLN A 107 15.97 0.29 -12.48
CA GLN A 107 14.76 0.06 -11.69
C GLN A 107 15.06 -0.11 -10.20
N LEU A 108 16.11 -0.86 -9.82
CA LEU A 108 16.47 -1.07 -8.43
C LEU A 108 16.86 0.25 -7.74
N THR A 109 17.57 1.12 -8.44
CA THR A 109 17.92 2.46 -7.96
C THR A 109 16.69 3.36 -7.87
N CYS A 110 15.87 3.47 -8.92
CA CYS A 110 14.73 4.39 -8.93
C CYS A 110 13.58 3.96 -8.03
N ASN A 111 13.36 2.66 -7.87
CA ASN A 111 12.39 2.16 -6.91
C ASN A 111 12.90 2.30 -5.46
N GLY A 112 14.19 2.62 -5.24
CA GLY A 112 14.78 2.69 -3.91
C GLY A 112 14.89 1.33 -3.24
N VAL A 113 15.03 0.25 -4.03
CA VAL A 113 15.22 -1.11 -3.50
C VAL A 113 16.57 -1.20 -2.79
N LEU A 114 17.62 -0.57 -3.35
CA LEU A 114 18.95 -0.55 -2.75
C LEU A 114 18.94 0.20 -1.41
N GLU A 115 18.26 1.33 -1.34
CA GLU A 115 18.05 2.11 -0.11
C GLU A 115 17.21 1.34 0.89
N GLY A 116 16.15 0.65 0.43
CA GLY A 116 15.33 -0.24 1.23
C GLY A 116 16.17 -1.33 1.88
N ILE A 117 17.00 -2.04 1.10
CA ILE A 117 17.94 -3.05 1.62
C ILE A 117 18.89 -2.43 2.64
N ARG A 118 19.46 -1.27 2.35
CA ARG A 118 20.38 -0.58 3.27
C ARG A 118 19.72 -0.24 4.61
N ILE A 119 18.48 0.25 4.59
CA ILE A 119 17.70 0.55 5.80
C ILE A 119 17.33 -0.74 6.53
N CYS A 120 16.85 -1.76 5.82
CA CYS A 120 16.51 -3.06 6.39
C CYS A 120 17.72 -3.76 7.03
N ARG A 121 18.92 -3.63 6.46
CA ARG A 121 20.18 -4.17 7.02
C ARG A 121 20.63 -3.43 8.29
N LYS A 122 20.36 -2.12 8.39
CA LYS A 122 20.60 -1.35 9.62
C LYS A 122 19.55 -1.62 10.69
N GLY A 123 18.33 -1.96 10.27
CA GLY A 123 17.22 -2.27 11.14
C GLY A 123 17.21 -3.73 11.64
N PHE A 124 16.11 -4.06 12.29
CA PHE A 124 15.80 -5.41 12.78
C PHE A 124 14.51 -5.90 12.11
N PRO A 125 14.63 -6.56 10.93
CA PRO A 125 13.46 -6.97 10.16
C PRO A 125 12.66 -8.09 10.84
N ASN A 126 13.33 -8.96 11.59
CA ASN A 126 12.70 -10.07 12.29
C ASN A 126 12.29 -9.64 13.70
N ARG A 127 11.03 -9.87 14.06
CA ARG A 127 10.44 -9.42 15.34
C ARG A 127 9.59 -10.52 15.94
N ILE A 128 9.91 -10.95 17.15
CA ILE A 128 9.21 -12.06 17.82
C ILE A 128 8.61 -11.54 19.14
N PRO A 129 7.29 -11.70 19.38
CA PRO A 129 6.69 -11.43 20.68
C PRO A 129 7.34 -12.23 21.81
N TYR A 130 7.44 -11.65 23.00
CA TYR A 130 8.11 -12.32 24.13
C TYR A 130 7.50 -13.68 24.49
N LYS A 131 6.16 -13.80 24.42
CA LYS A 131 5.46 -15.08 24.65
C LYS A 131 5.95 -16.18 23.72
N ASP A 132 6.06 -15.87 22.43
CA ASP A 132 6.50 -16.82 21.40
C ASP A 132 8.00 -17.10 21.52
N PHE A 133 8.80 -16.07 21.81
CA PHE A 133 10.23 -16.20 22.06
C PHE A 133 10.49 -17.15 23.24
N ARG A 134 9.83 -16.94 24.38
CA ARG A 134 10.00 -17.77 25.57
C ARG A 134 9.58 -19.20 25.30
N HIS A 135 8.43 -19.41 24.66
CA HIS A 135 7.98 -20.77 24.33
C HIS A 135 8.97 -21.52 23.44
N ARG A 136 9.50 -20.85 22.42
CA ARG A 136 10.40 -21.47 21.42
C ARG A 136 11.83 -21.68 21.92
N TYR A 137 12.39 -20.72 22.66
CA TYR A 137 13.81 -20.70 23.02
C TYR A 137 14.11 -21.08 24.46
N LYS A 138 13.10 -21.38 25.29
CA LYS A 138 13.31 -21.85 26.68
C LYS A 138 14.29 -23.02 26.80
N ILE A 139 14.34 -23.88 25.79
CA ILE A 139 15.25 -25.03 25.74
C ILE A 139 16.74 -24.64 25.75
N LEU A 140 17.10 -23.43 25.32
CA LEU A 140 18.49 -22.97 25.25
C LEU A 140 19.05 -22.58 26.62
N ALA A 141 18.21 -22.03 27.50
CA ALA A 141 18.62 -21.49 28.80
C ALA A 141 17.53 -21.66 29.87
N PRO A 142 17.07 -22.89 30.17
CA PRO A 142 15.86 -23.09 30.97
C PRO A 142 15.98 -22.58 32.40
N LYS A 143 17.13 -22.81 33.06
CA LYS A 143 17.36 -22.41 34.46
C LYS A 143 17.46 -20.90 34.61
N GLU A 144 18.05 -20.24 33.65
CA GLU A 144 18.28 -18.79 33.68
C GLU A 144 17.03 -18.03 33.26
N MET A 145 16.30 -18.53 32.26
CA MET A 145 15.04 -17.93 31.82
C MET A 145 13.92 -18.03 32.86
N ASP A 146 13.96 -19.04 33.74
CA ASP A 146 13.00 -19.17 34.84
C ASP A 146 13.35 -18.30 36.06
N LYS A 147 14.57 -17.77 36.14
CA LYS A 147 15.00 -16.81 37.18
C LYS A 147 14.78 -15.35 36.78
N ALA A 148 14.60 -15.07 35.50
CA ALA A 148 14.40 -13.72 35.01
C ALA A 148 13.06 -13.14 35.50
N GLU A 149 13.09 -11.92 36.02
CA GLU A 149 11.89 -11.26 36.55
C GLU A 149 11.10 -10.55 35.44
N SER A 150 11.77 -10.20 34.35
CA SER A 150 11.16 -9.53 33.19
C SER A 150 11.39 -10.29 31.89
N ASP A 151 10.45 -10.14 30.94
CA ASP A 151 10.57 -10.70 29.59
C ASP A 151 11.83 -10.19 28.86
N THR A 152 12.20 -8.93 29.09
CA THR A 152 13.40 -8.28 28.54
C THR A 152 14.68 -8.95 29.02
N GLU A 153 14.74 -9.25 30.32
CA GLU A 153 15.86 -9.93 30.95
C GLU A 153 15.92 -11.39 30.51
N CYS A 154 14.77 -12.07 30.46
CA CYS A 154 14.63 -13.43 29.98
C CYS A 154 15.21 -13.61 28.57
N ALA A 155 14.87 -12.69 27.66
CA ALA A 155 15.40 -12.71 26.29
C ALA A 155 16.90 -12.41 26.23
N THR A 156 17.37 -11.41 26.97
CA THR A 156 18.80 -11.03 27.00
C THR A 156 19.65 -12.19 27.50
N VAL A 157 19.29 -12.78 28.64
CA VAL A 157 20.08 -13.87 29.25
C VAL A 157 20.08 -15.11 28.37
N CYS A 158 18.94 -15.45 27.75
CA CYS A 158 18.86 -16.57 26.81
C CYS A 158 19.79 -16.38 25.61
N LEU A 159 19.79 -15.19 25.01
CA LEU A 159 20.56 -14.90 23.79
C LEU A 159 22.06 -14.77 24.06
N THR A 160 22.44 -14.14 25.18
CA THR A 160 23.83 -14.06 25.61
C THR A 160 24.39 -15.44 25.93
N LYS A 161 23.60 -16.30 26.60
CA LYS A 161 24.00 -17.69 26.88
C LYS A 161 24.12 -18.54 25.61
N ALA A 162 23.30 -18.26 24.59
CA ALA A 162 23.41 -18.88 23.27
C ALA A 162 24.62 -18.36 22.44
N GLY A 163 25.39 -17.40 22.96
CA GLY A 163 26.56 -16.84 22.27
C GLY A 163 26.23 -15.82 21.19
N LEU A 164 25.00 -15.28 21.18
CA LEU A 164 24.59 -14.29 20.19
C LEU A 164 25.13 -12.92 20.57
N SER A 165 25.89 -12.29 19.67
CA SER A 165 26.39 -10.92 19.86
C SER A 165 25.24 -9.93 20.03
N GLU A 166 25.42 -8.97 20.94
CA GLU A 166 24.46 -7.88 21.12
C GLU A 166 24.18 -7.14 19.82
N GLU A 167 25.10 -7.06 18.84
CA GLU A 167 24.81 -6.38 17.56
C GLU A 167 23.69 -7.02 16.73
N LEU A 168 23.45 -8.32 16.93
CA LEU A 168 22.50 -9.11 16.14
C LEU A 168 21.07 -9.04 16.69
N PHE A 169 20.88 -8.58 17.92
CA PHE A 169 19.55 -8.48 18.54
C PHE A 169 19.34 -7.19 19.35
N ARG A 170 18.09 -6.82 19.56
CA ARG A 170 17.68 -5.77 20.52
C ARG A 170 16.42 -6.22 21.24
N THR A 171 16.33 -5.92 22.52
CA THR A 171 15.12 -6.12 23.31
C THR A 171 14.29 -4.84 23.28
N GLY A 172 12.98 -4.99 23.03
CA GLY A 172 12.04 -3.87 23.08
C GLY A 172 11.03 -4.06 24.20
N LYS A 173 9.96 -3.24 24.20
CA LYS A 173 8.93 -3.30 25.26
C LYS A 173 8.07 -4.56 25.21
N THR A 174 7.75 -5.04 24.01
CA THR A 174 6.81 -6.17 23.81
C THR A 174 7.36 -7.29 22.93
N LYS A 175 8.50 -7.06 22.28
CA LYS A 175 9.08 -7.95 21.26
C LYS A 175 10.60 -7.94 21.35
N VAL A 176 11.20 -9.04 20.93
CA VAL A 176 12.63 -9.16 20.63
C VAL A 176 12.83 -8.91 19.14
N PHE A 177 13.88 -8.17 18.81
CA PHE A 177 14.22 -7.72 17.46
C PHE A 177 15.53 -8.38 17.03
N PHE A 178 15.58 -8.93 15.81
CA PHE A 178 16.75 -9.62 15.27
C PHE A 178 17.13 -9.04 13.91
N ARG A 179 18.45 -8.99 13.65
CA ARG A 179 18.97 -8.68 12.32
C ARG A 179 18.66 -9.81 11.33
N ALA A 180 18.69 -9.49 10.04
CA ALA A 180 18.60 -10.50 9.00
C ALA A 180 19.73 -11.52 9.15
N GLY A 181 19.42 -12.81 9.05
CA GLY A 181 20.39 -13.91 9.17
C GLY A 181 20.73 -14.34 10.61
N ALA A 182 20.23 -13.65 11.65
CA ALA A 182 20.45 -14.06 13.05
C ALA A 182 19.49 -15.17 13.52
N LEU A 183 18.37 -15.35 12.80
CA LEU A 183 17.38 -16.41 13.03
C LEU A 183 17.38 -17.28 11.77
N GLY A 184 18.26 -18.26 11.72
CA GLY A 184 18.46 -19.15 10.57
C GLY A 184 19.31 -20.34 10.97
#